data_AF-A0AAP0W2N5-F1
#
_entry.id   AF-A0AAP0W2N5-F1
#
_cell.length_a   1.000
_cell.length_b   1.000
_cell.length_c   1.000
_cell.angle_alpha   90.00
_cell.angle_beta   90.00
_cell.angle_gamma   90.00
#
_symmetry.space_group_name_H-M   'P 1'
#
loop_
_entity.id
_entity.type
_entity.pdbx_description
1 polymer ?
#
loop_
_entity_poly.entity_id
_entity_poly.type
_entity_poly.pdbx_seq_one_letter_code
_entity_poly.pdbx_strand_id
1 'polypeptide(L)'
;MTPYKEIGECLITVGEDEYFFRPSFAAMSRIGEPQEIVQAFYDLHNDEVTPLLQRAMDAYGTIPAWLLTHVSRREIGKPAIMAAMSVLAACCERDLSRLIGEIIPGKSGKWAFVWLRGVMPLSDMVLIAQSLITHGIIGKAKVRQLQRHESNKATTEFNAFEYISAARNHFGISRDEAEQLSMTEFQMMLAAKYPEQKGFTRDEYEAVADDYLAKKARRLAK
;
A
#
# COMPACT_ATOMS: atom_id res chain seq x y z
N MET A 1 -17.28 2.83 16.08
CA MET A 1 -17.75 2.91 14.67
C MET A 1 -17.48 1.58 13.99
N THR A 2 -18.31 1.12 13.06
CA THR A 2 -18.08 -0.15 12.35
C THR A 2 -17.22 0.10 11.11
N PRO A 3 -16.06 -0.55 10.94
CA PRO A 3 -15.18 -0.33 9.78
C PRO A 3 -15.69 -1.06 8.54
N TYR A 4 -15.58 -0.41 7.38
CA TYR A 4 -15.80 -1.03 6.07
C TYR A 4 -14.49 -1.62 5.52
N LYS A 5 -14.30 -2.92 5.70
CA LYS A 5 -13.07 -3.62 5.32
C LYS A 5 -12.85 -3.64 3.81
N GLU A 6 -13.93 -3.61 3.03
CA GLU A 6 -13.91 -3.61 1.57
C GLU A 6 -13.18 -2.40 0.99
N ILE A 7 -13.24 -1.26 1.67
CA ILE A 7 -12.56 -0.01 1.31
C ILE A 7 -11.28 0.24 2.13
N GLY A 8 -10.85 -0.77 2.90
CA GLY A 8 -9.61 -0.73 3.66
C GLY A 8 -9.69 -0.07 5.03
N GLU A 9 -10.89 0.23 5.55
CA GLU A 9 -11.01 0.69 6.94
C GLU A 9 -10.71 -0.43 7.92
N CYS A 10 -10.10 -0.06 9.05
CA CYS A 10 -9.72 -1.00 10.11
C CYS A 10 -10.01 -0.40 11.48
N LEU A 11 -10.46 -1.24 12.42
CA LEU A 11 -10.63 -0.89 13.83
C LEU A 11 -9.75 -1.81 14.66
N ILE A 12 -8.91 -1.23 15.51
CA ILE A 12 -8.05 -1.96 16.45
C ILE A 12 -8.37 -1.48 17.85
N THR A 13 -8.52 -2.42 18.78
CA THR A 13 -8.87 -2.13 20.17
C THR A 13 -7.73 -2.58 21.09
N VAL A 14 -7.34 -1.72 22.02
CA VAL A 14 -6.35 -2.01 23.08
C VAL A 14 -6.96 -1.67 24.44
N GLY A 15 -7.44 -2.69 25.14
CA GLY A 15 -8.21 -2.49 26.36
C GLY A 15 -9.50 -1.73 26.06
N GLU A 16 -9.61 -0.50 26.57
CA GLU A 16 -10.76 0.40 26.34
C GLU A 16 -10.53 1.40 25.19
N ASP A 17 -9.30 1.46 24.65
CA ASP A 17 -8.97 2.38 23.56
C ASP A 17 -9.35 1.77 22.20
N GLU A 18 -10.14 2.49 21.43
CA GLU A 18 -10.46 2.18 20.03
C GLU A 18 -9.69 3.09 19.08
N TYR A 19 -9.01 2.48 18.10
CA TYR A 19 -8.24 3.13 17.04
C TYR A 19 -8.86 2.82 15.68
N PHE A 20 -9.49 3.82 15.08
CA PHE A 20 -10.11 3.70 13.76
C PHE A 20 -9.14 4.23 12.70
N PHE A 21 -8.82 3.38 11.73
CA PHE A 21 -7.93 3.68 10.62
C PHE A 21 -8.74 3.83 9.34
N ARG A 22 -8.59 4.97 8.67
CA ARG A 22 -9.21 5.25 7.37
C ARG A 22 -8.14 5.61 6.34
N PRO A 23 -7.96 4.82 5.28
CA PRO A 23 -6.99 5.09 4.22
C PRO A 23 -7.56 6.07 3.17
N SER A 24 -8.01 7.24 3.60
CA SER A 24 -8.59 8.25 2.72
C SER A 24 -7.55 9.06 1.95
N PHE A 25 -7.96 9.79 0.90
CA PHE A 25 -7.08 10.73 0.20
C PHE A 25 -6.51 11.80 1.12
N ALA A 26 -7.32 12.31 2.07
CA ALA A 26 -6.83 13.21 3.11
C ALA A 26 -5.77 12.56 3.99
N ALA A 27 -5.99 11.30 4.40
CA ALA A 27 -4.99 10.55 5.17
C ALA A 27 -3.70 10.34 4.37
N MET A 28 -3.78 9.95 3.10
CA MET A 28 -2.58 9.77 2.27
C MET A 28 -1.78 11.07 2.13
N SER A 29 -2.47 12.21 2.01
CA SER A 29 -1.82 13.54 1.95
C SER A 29 -1.06 13.91 3.23
N ARG A 30 -1.41 13.32 4.38
CA ARG A 30 -0.71 13.55 5.66
C ARG A 30 0.59 12.78 5.81
N ILE A 31 0.84 11.78 4.95
CA ILE A 31 2.08 11.00 4.97
C ILE A 31 3.27 11.90 4.58
N GLY A 32 3.07 12.78 3.59
CA GLY A 32 4.11 13.66 3.07
C GLY A 32 3.79 14.17 1.65
N GLU A 33 4.84 14.62 0.95
CA GLU A 33 4.76 15.05 -0.44
C GLU A 33 4.43 13.88 -1.39
N PRO A 34 3.92 14.15 -2.61
CA PRO A 34 3.49 13.11 -3.55
C PRO A 34 4.51 11.99 -3.82
N GLN A 35 5.81 12.31 -3.86
CA GLN A 35 6.87 11.31 -4.05
C GLN A 35 7.15 10.53 -2.77
N GLU A 36 7.01 11.15 -1.59
CA GLU A 36 7.18 10.50 -0.29
C GLU A 36 6.05 9.49 -0.02
N ILE A 37 4.84 9.77 -0.50
CA ILE A 37 3.71 8.84 -0.45
C ILE A 37 4.04 7.55 -1.24
N VAL A 38 4.57 7.69 -2.45
CA VAL A 38 5.01 6.54 -3.28
C VAL A 38 6.20 5.83 -2.65
N GLN A 39 7.14 6.58 -2.05
CA GLN A 39 8.27 6.00 -1.34
C GLN A 39 7.81 5.18 -0.12
N ALA A 40 6.85 5.67 0.66
CA ALA A 40 6.28 4.91 1.78
C ALA A 40 5.63 3.61 1.31
N PHE A 41 4.93 3.64 0.16
CA PHE A 41 4.40 2.42 -0.46
C PHE A 41 5.52 1.44 -0.83
N TYR A 42 6.58 1.95 -1.46
CA TYR A 42 7.74 1.15 -1.84
C TYR A 42 8.45 0.55 -0.64
N ASP A 43 8.74 1.34 0.39
CA ASP A 43 9.43 0.90 1.61
C ASP A 43 8.64 -0.16 2.37
N LEU A 44 7.31 -0.11 2.31
CA LEU A 44 6.43 -1.10 2.92
C LEU A 44 6.39 -2.42 2.13
N HIS A 45 6.44 -2.38 0.81
CA HIS A 45 6.25 -3.57 -0.04
C HIS A 45 7.55 -4.17 -0.56
N ASN A 46 8.63 -3.41 -0.58
CA ASN A 46 9.93 -3.87 -1.02
C ASN A 46 10.68 -4.49 0.16
N ASP A 47 10.62 -5.81 0.23
CA ASP A 47 11.49 -6.55 1.13
C ASP A 47 12.90 -6.62 0.52
N GLU A 48 13.81 -5.72 0.90
CA GLU A 48 15.22 -5.78 0.48
C GLU A 48 15.89 -7.11 0.85
N VAL A 49 15.35 -7.83 1.84
CA VAL A 49 15.91 -9.07 2.37
C VAL A 49 15.63 -10.25 1.44
N THR A 50 14.40 -10.42 0.97
CA THR A 50 14.01 -11.58 0.15
C THR A 50 14.86 -11.73 -1.13
N PRO A 51 15.07 -10.71 -1.97
CA PRO A 51 15.93 -10.80 -3.15
C PRO A 51 17.39 -11.10 -2.80
N LEU A 52 17.87 -10.63 -1.64
CA LEU A 52 19.23 -10.86 -1.18
C LEU A 52 19.41 -12.31 -0.72
N LEU A 53 18.43 -12.86 0.00
CA LEU A 53 18.38 -14.29 0.35
C LEU A 53 18.27 -15.16 -0.90
N GLN A 54 17.43 -14.77 -1.87
CA GLN A 54 17.28 -15.47 -3.14
C GLN A 54 18.59 -15.53 -3.91
N ARG A 55 19.29 -14.38 -4.06
CA ARG A 55 20.62 -14.32 -4.70
C ARG A 55 21.65 -15.20 -3.98
N ALA A 56 21.59 -15.28 -2.65
CA ALA A 56 22.47 -16.14 -1.89
C ALA A 56 22.15 -17.62 -2.10
N MET A 57 20.87 -17.99 -2.17
CA MET A 57 20.45 -19.34 -2.56
C MET A 57 20.91 -19.69 -3.97
N ASP A 58 20.74 -18.78 -4.93
CA ASP A 58 21.14 -18.99 -6.33
C ASP A 58 22.66 -19.11 -6.48
N ALA A 59 23.44 -18.34 -5.70
CA ALA A 59 24.91 -18.33 -5.78
C ALA A 59 25.57 -19.47 -4.99
N TYR A 60 25.05 -19.83 -3.81
CA TYR A 60 25.70 -20.74 -2.87
C TYR A 60 24.95 -22.06 -2.68
N GLY A 61 23.74 -22.23 -3.23
CA GLY A 61 22.88 -23.40 -3.03
C GLY A 61 22.32 -23.55 -1.61
N THR A 62 22.69 -22.65 -0.71
CA THR A 62 22.25 -22.58 0.68
C THR A 62 22.38 -21.14 1.17
N ILE A 63 21.65 -20.78 2.23
CA ILE A 63 21.74 -19.45 2.82
C ILE A 63 22.85 -19.48 3.89
N PRO A 64 23.96 -18.73 3.72
CA PRO A 64 25.05 -18.75 4.70
C PRO A 64 24.62 -18.23 6.08
N ALA A 65 25.12 -18.86 7.15
CA ALA A 65 24.77 -18.47 8.53
C ALA A 65 25.16 -17.03 8.87
N TRP A 66 26.26 -16.51 8.30
CA TRP A 66 26.66 -15.11 8.47
C TRP A 66 25.64 -14.16 7.83
N LEU A 67 25.04 -14.56 6.72
CA LEU A 67 24.04 -13.77 6.00
C LEU A 67 22.71 -13.78 6.76
N LEU A 68 22.28 -14.95 7.24
CA LEU A 68 21.15 -15.06 8.17
C LEU A 68 21.36 -14.16 9.39
N THR A 69 22.52 -14.21 10.03
CA THR A 69 22.82 -13.36 11.19
C THR A 69 22.78 -11.86 10.83
N HIS A 70 23.23 -11.50 9.62
CA HIS A 70 23.21 -10.12 9.15
C HIS A 70 21.79 -9.63 8.83
N VAL A 71 20.97 -10.52 8.27
CA VAL A 71 19.56 -10.30 7.89
C VAL A 71 18.66 -10.27 9.13
N SER A 72 18.82 -11.20 10.07
CA SER A 72 18.06 -11.25 11.33
C SER A 72 18.38 -10.03 12.20
N ARG A 73 19.59 -9.48 12.15
CA ARG A 73 19.90 -8.18 12.77
C ARG A 73 19.19 -6.99 12.09
N ARG A 74 18.68 -7.19 10.87
CA ARG A 74 17.80 -6.28 10.12
C ARG A 74 16.33 -6.74 10.19
N GLU A 75 15.91 -7.39 11.29
CA GLU A 75 14.51 -7.69 11.62
C GLU A 75 13.62 -6.49 11.28
N ILE A 76 12.86 -6.61 10.17
CA ILE A 76 12.04 -5.57 9.55
C ILE A 76 12.87 -4.30 9.26
N GLY A 77 13.19 -4.06 7.99
CA GLY A 77 14.00 -2.92 7.58
C GLY A 77 13.53 -1.62 8.24
N LYS A 78 14.45 -0.85 8.83
CA LYS A 78 14.14 0.47 9.41
C LYS A 78 13.24 1.33 8.50
N PRO A 79 13.41 1.34 7.15
CA PRO A 79 12.49 2.02 6.24
C PRO A 79 11.05 1.52 6.34
N ALA A 80 10.82 0.20 6.31
CA ALA A 80 9.48 -0.39 6.41
C ALA A 80 8.79 -0.04 7.73
N ILE A 81 9.52 -0.03 8.86
CA ILE A 81 8.97 0.36 10.16
C ILE A 81 8.59 1.84 10.16
N MET A 82 9.49 2.72 9.69
CA MET A 82 9.23 4.15 9.64
C MET A 82 8.05 4.49 8.71
N ALA A 83 7.99 3.84 7.55
CA ALA A 83 6.87 3.96 6.64
C ALA A 83 5.57 3.43 7.28
N ALA A 84 5.62 2.30 7.99
CA ALA A 84 4.46 1.78 8.72
C ALA A 84 3.95 2.75 9.78
N MET A 85 4.86 3.34 10.57
CA MET A 85 4.51 4.35 11.56
C MET A 85 3.86 5.58 10.92
N SER A 86 4.44 6.08 9.82
CA SER A 86 3.91 7.23 9.09
C SER A 86 2.50 6.95 8.54
N VAL A 87 2.29 5.81 7.89
CA VAL A 87 0.98 5.43 7.33
C VAL A 87 -0.06 5.25 8.44
N LEU A 88 0.29 4.55 9.54
CA LEU A 88 -0.63 4.33 10.65
C LEU A 88 -1.04 5.67 11.29
N ALA A 89 -0.07 6.54 11.57
CA ALA A 89 -0.31 7.87 12.12
C ALA A 89 -1.15 8.76 11.19
N ALA A 90 -0.91 8.68 9.88
CA ALA A 90 -1.67 9.45 8.90
C ALA A 90 -3.14 8.98 8.78
N CYS A 91 -3.41 7.69 8.98
CA CYS A 91 -4.74 7.08 8.83
C CYS A 91 -5.60 7.14 10.11
N CYS A 92 -5.07 7.56 11.25
CA CYS A 92 -5.81 7.62 12.52
C CYS A 92 -5.74 9.02 13.14
N GLU A 93 -6.88 9.57 13.54
CA GLU A 93 -6.95 10.89 14.20
C GLU A 93 -6.57 10.84 15.69
N ARG A 94 -6.51 9.65 16.29
CA ARG A 94 -6.20 9.45 17.71
C ARG A 94 -4.70 9.29 17.91
N ASP A 95 -4.21 9.70 19.09
CA ASP A 95 -2.82 9.44 19.49
C ASP A 95 -2.51 7.94 19.50
N LEU A 96 -1.53 7.54 18.67
CA LEU A 96 -1.10 6.16 18.51
C LEU A 96 0.07 5.77 19.40
N SER A 97 0.58 6.66 20.26
CA SER A 97 1.80 6.42 21.06
C SER A 97 1.72 5.13 21.87
N ARG A 98 0.56 4.81 22.45
CA ARG A 98 0.33 3.53 23.15
C ARG A 98 0.34 2.31 22.22
N LEU A 99 -0.20 2.45 21.02
CA LEU A 99 -0.40 1.37 20.06
C LEU A 99 0.90 1.02 19.33
N ILE A 100 1.49 2.01 18.65
CA ILE A 100 2.66 1.81 17.75
C ILE A 100 3.98 2.25 18.40
N GLY A 101 3.91 2.97 19.52
CA GLY A 101 5.07 3.57 20.16
C GLY A 101 5.33 5.00 19.72
N GLU A 102 6.33 5.64 20.33
CA GLU A 102 6.74 7.00 20.05
C GLU A 102 8.26 7.14 20.02
N ILE A 103 8.76 8.12 19.26
CA ILE A 103 10.19 8.44 19.21
C ILE A 103 10.45 9.56 20.20
N ILE A 104 11.17 9.27 21.28
CA ILE A 104 11.45 10.21 22.36
C ILE A 104 12.93 10.63 22.38
N PRO A 105 13.26 11.83 22.88
CA PRO A 105 14.65 12.24 23.07
C PRO A 105 15.39 11.31 24.05
N GLY A 106 16.62 10.94 23.70
CA GLY A 106 17.45 10.08 24.55
C GLY A 106 17.98 10.82 25.78
N LYS A 107 17.78 10.24 26.97
CA LYS A 107 18.19 10.87 28.24
C LYS A 107 19.68 10.69 28.59
N SER A 108 20.37 9.71 28.00
CA SER A 108 21.74 9.31 28.40
C SER A 108 22.85 9.87 27.51
N GLY A 109 22.54 10.70 26.50
CA GLY A 109 23.51 11.25 25.54
C GLY A 109 24.09 10.25 24.52
N LYS A 110 23.86 8.94 24.68
CA LYS A 110 24.37 7.91 23.76
C LYS A 110 23.64 7.88 22.41
N TRP A 111 22.36 8.23 22.42
CA TRP A 111 21.50 8.30 21.25
C TRP A 111 20.66 9.58 21.36
N ALA A 112 20.56 10.36 20.27
CA ALA A 112 19.75 11.58 20.26
C ALA A 112 18.25 11.26 20.41
N PHE A 113 17.81 10.15 19.82
CA PHE A 113 16.43 9.67 19.87
C PHE A 113 16.40 8.18 20.20
N VAL A 114 15.37 7.76 20.93
CA VAL A 114 15.09 6.37 21.30
C VAL A 114 13.63 6.09 20.96
N TRP A 115 13.38 4.95 20.31
CA TRP A 115 12.02 4.51 20.05
C TRP A 115 11.50 3.74 21.27
N LEU A 116 10.41 4.25 21.86
CA LEU A 116 9.65 3.57 22.88
C LEU A 116 8.61 2.69 22.20
N ARG A 117 8.72 1.36 22.35
CA ARG A 117 7.83 0.42 21.68
C ARG A 117 6.40 0.51 22.23
N GLY A 118 5.43 0.52 21.31
CA GLY A 118 4.02 0.35 21.64
C GLY A 118 3.65 -1.12 21.88
N VAL A 119 2.37 -1.36 22.11
CA VAL A 119 1.85 -2.73 22.34
C VAL A 119 1.79 -3.57 21.06
N MET A 120 1.71 -2.95 19.88
CA MET A 120 1.59 -3.65 18.61
C MET A 120 2.95 -4.23 18.16
N PRO A 121 3.02 -5.52 17.77
CA PRO A 121 4.20 -6.09 17.13
C PRO A 121 4.55 -5.37 15.82
N LEU A 122 5.85 -5.27 15.52
CA LEU A 122 6.35 -4.62 14.31
C LEU A 122 5.83 -5.26 13.01
N SER A 123 5.72 -6.59 13.00
CA SER A 123 5.15 -7.34 11.86
C SER A 123 3.72 -6.89 11.55
N ASP A 124 2.93 -6.69 12.60
CA ASP A 124 1.52 -6.35 12.49
C ASP A 124 1.38 -4.89 12.02
N MET A 125 2.22 -4.00 12.53
CA MET A 125 2.30 -2.61 12.06
C MET A 125 2.53 -2.55 10.56
N VAL A 126 3.53 -3.29 10.06
CA VAL A 126 3.86 -3.34 8.63
C VAL A 126 2.70 -3.92 7.82
N LEU A 127 2.13 -5.04 8.26
CA LEU A 127 1.02 -5.71 7.56
C LEU A 127 -0.22 -4.80 7.45
N ILE A 128 -0.58 -4.13 8.55
CA ILE A 128 -1.73 -3.21 8.57
C ILE A 128 -1.44 -2.01 7.68
N ALA A 129 -0.25 -1.41 7.80
CA ALA A 129 0.16 -0.28 6.98
C ALA A 129 0.16 -0.62 5.48
N GLN A 130 0.70 -1.78 5.08
CA GLN A 130 0.65 -2.28 3.70
C GLN A 130 -0.79 -2.35 3.18
N SER A 131 -1.72 -2.87 3.98
CA SER A 131 -3.13 -2.92 3.59
C SER A 131 -3.71 -1.52 3.42
N LEU A 132 -3.52 -0.63 4.41
CA LEU A 132 -4.03 0.75 4.39
C LEU A 132 -3.53 1.52 3.16
N ILE A 133 -2.21 1.55 2.96
CA ILE A 133 -1.61 2.30 1.84
C ILE A 133 -2.01 1.72 0.48
N THR A 134 -2.17 0.39 0.37
CA THR A 134 -2.66 -0.24 -0.86
C THR A 134 -4.08 0.21 -1.18
N HIS A 135 -4.97 0.27 -0.19
CA HIS A 135 -6.34 0.74 -0.39
C HIS A 135 -6.42 2.24 -0.70
N GLY A 136 -5.52 3.05 -0.13
CA GLY A 136 -5.48 4.50 -0.28
C GLY A 136 -4.84 5.00 -1.57
N ILE A 137 -3.84 4.31 -2.12
CA ILE A 137 -3.09 4.73 -3.32
C ILE A 137 -3.46 3.92 -4.57
N ILE A 138 -3.40 2.59 -4.48
CA ILE A 138 -3.55 1.70 -5.66
C ILE A 138 -5.02 1.32 -5.86
N GLY A 139 -5.71 1.05 -4.76
CA GLY A 139 -7.03 0.45 -4.76
C GLY A 139 -6.96 -1.08 -4.94
N LYS A 140 -7.86 -1.80 -4.27
CA LYS A 140 -8.03 -3.26 -4.45
C LYS A 140 -9.32 -3.62 -5.18
N ALA A 141 -10.06 -2.62 -5.67
CA ALA A 141 -11.31 -2.87 -6.35
C ALA A 141 -11.00 -3.67 -7.63
N LYS A 142 -11.58 -4.87 -7.75
CA LYS A 142 -11.55 -5.66 -8.98
C LYS A 142 -12.46 -5.00 -10.01
N VAL A 143 -12.12 -3.79 -10.44
CA VAL A 143 -12.77 -3.12 -11.55
C VAL A 143 -12.20 -3.72 -12.83
N ARG A 144 -13.06 -3.96 -13.82
CA ARG A 144 -12.62 -4.37 -15.16
C ARG A 144 -11.69 -3.28 -15.70
N GLN A 145 -10.38 -3.51 -15.60
CA GLN A 145 -9.37 -2.53 -16.01
C GLN A 145 -9.52 -2.25 -17.50
N LEU A 146 -9.71 -0.98 -17.84
CA LEU A 146 -9.68 -0.51 -19.21
C LEU A 146 -8.21 -0.33 -19.60
N GLN A 147 -7.70 -1.21 -20.46
CA GLN A 147 -6.45 -0.93 -21.18
C GLN A 147 -6.69 0.16 -22.25
N ARG A 148 -6.93 1.40 -21.82
CA ARG A 148 -6.78 2.56 -22.70
C ARG A 148 -5.77 3.52 -22.11
N HIS A 149 -4.53 3.34 -22.55
CA HIS A 149 -3.41 4.28 -22.40
C HIS A 149 -2.97 4.60 -20.97
N GLU A 150 -3.03 3.66 -20.03
CA GLU A 150 -2.04 3.69 -18.95
C GLU A 150 -0.73 3.16 -19.50
N SER A 151 0.26 4.04 -19.67
CA SER A 151 1.63 3.59 -19.81
C SER A 151 1.95 2.65 -18.66
N ASN A 152 2.47 1.47 -18.96
CA ASN A 152 2.97 0.45 -18.02
C ASN A 152 4.16 0.95 -17.14
N LYS A 153 4.33 2.27 -17.02
CA LYS A 153 5.36 2.92 -16.22
C LYS A 153 4.81 3.09 -14.82
N ALA A 154 5.55 2.60 -13.83
CA ALA A 154 5.32 2.94 -12.44
C ALA A 154 5.28 4.46 -12.29
N THR A 155 4.21 4.98 -11.70
CA THR A 155 4.08 6.41 -11.38
C THR A 155 5.01 6.73 -10.22
N THR A 156 5.81 7.77 -10.35
CA THR A 156 6.81 8.16 -9.33
C THR A 156 6.22 9.06 -8.24
N GLU A 157 4.97 9.49 -8.39
CA GLU A 157 4.30 10.40 -7.48
C GLU A 157 2.80 10.11 -7.38
N PHE A 158 2.21 10.43 -6.23
CA PHE A 158 0.78 10.30 -5.97
C PHE A 158 0.20 11.63 -5.51
N ASN A 159 -0.61 12.27 -6.35
CA ASN A 159 -1.26 13.53 -6.02
C ASN A 159 -2.71 13.30 -5.57
N ALA A 160 -2.94 13.25 -4.26
CA ALA A 160 -4.27 13.05 -3.68
C ALA A 160 -5.29 14.13 -4.11
N PHE A 161 -4.84 15.38 -4.34
CA PHE A 161 -5.73 16.48 -4.73
C PHE A 161 -6.36 16.25 -6.11
N GLU A 162 -5.63 15.63 -7.04
CA GLU A 162 -6.18 15.29 -8.36
C GLU A 162 -7.33 14.29 -8.24
N TYR A 163 -7.19 13.28 -7.39
CA TYR A 163 -8.24 12.30 -7.13
C TYR A 163 -9.45 12.90 -6.41
N ILE A 164 -9.22 13.80 -5.44
CA ILE A 164 -10.30 14.55 -4.79
C ILE A 164 -11.07 15.39 -5.81
N SER A 165 -10.37 16.12 -6.68
CA SER A 165 -10.98 16.92 -7.75
C SER A 165 -11.76 16.04 -8.74
N ALA A 166 -11.17 14.92 -9.14
CA ALA A 166 -11.82 13.94 -10.01
C ALA A 166 -13.09 13.36 -9.36
N ALA A 167 -13.06 13.02 -8.07
CA ALA A 167 -14.21 12.50 -7.34
C ALA A 167 -15.35 13.52 -7.29
N ARG A 168 -15.05 14.80 -7.04
CA ARG A 168 -16.04 15.88 -7.08
C ARG A 168 -16.66 16.01 -8.46
N ASN A 169 -15.85 15.98 -9.52
CA ASN A 169 -16.33 16.11 -10.89
C ASN A 169 -17.15 14.89 -11.35
N HIS A 170 -16.72 13.67 -11.01
CA HIS A 170 -17.41 12.45 -11.39
C HIS A 170 -18.67 12.20 -10.55
N PHE A 171 -18.68 12.50 -9.26
CA PHE A 171 -19.79 12.11 -8.38
C PHE A 171 -20.66 13.27 -7.92
N GLY A 172 -20.25 14.52 -8.16
CA GLY A 172 -21.00 15.70 -7.71
C GLY A 172 -21.00 15.87 -6.19
N ILE A 173 -20.07 15.22 -5.49
CA ILE A 173 -19.94 15.25 -4.04
C ILE A 173 -19.16 16.49 -3.56
N SER A 174 -19.31 16.82 -2.28
CA SER A 174 -18.56 17.91 -1.65
C SER A 174 -17.07 17.59 -1.56
N ARG A 175 -16.25 18.62 -1.28
CA ARG A 175 -14.83 18.44 -1.03
C ARG A 175 -14.58 17.55 0.19
N ASP A 176 -15.32 17.78 1.27
CA ASP A 176 -15.16 17.05 2.54
C ASP A 176 -15.48 15.57 2.37
N GLU A 177 -16.51 15.22 1.59
CA GLU A 177 -16.82 13.83 1.26
C GLU A 177 -15.75 13.21 0.36
N ALA A 178 -15.31 13.94 -0.67
CA ALA A 178 -14.27 13.46 -1.59
C ALA A 178 -12.93 13.19 -0.88
N GLU A 179 -12.58 14.00 0.11
CA GLU A 179 -11.37 13.85 0.93
C GLU A 179 -11.37 12.57 1.79
N GLN A 180 -12.55 12.04 2.12
CA GLN A 180 -12.70 10.82 2.93
C GLN A 180 -12.65 9.52 2.11
N LEU A 181 -12.75 9.60 0.78
CA LEU A 181 -12.69 8.43 -0.08
C LEU A 181 -11.29 7.80 -0.09
N SER A 182 -11.24 6.47 -0.15
CA SER A 182 -10.04 5.73 -0.52
C SER A 182 -9.97 5.51 -2.03
N MET A 183 -8.79 5.15 -2.57
CA MET A 183 -8.68 4.77 -3.98
C MET A 183 -9.60 3.59 -4.33
N THR A 184 -9.73 2.63 -3.41
CA THR A 184 -10.61 1.46 -3.60
C THR A 184 -12.06 1.90 -3.76
N GLU A 185 -12.53 2.78 -2.88
CA GLU A 185 -13.90 3.29 -2.92
C GLU A 185 -14.14 4.13 -4.18
N PHE A 186 -13.21 5.01 -4.52
CA PHE A 186 -13.25 5.81 -5.75
C PHE A 186 -13.39 4.94 -7.00
N GLN A 187 -12.60 3.87 -7.11
CA GLN A 187 -12.69 2.90 -8.20
C GLN A 187 -14.03 2.15 -8.22
N MET A 188 -14.55 1.75 -7.06
CA MET A 188 -15.87 1.11 -6.96
C MET A 188 -16.99 2.04 -7.42
N MET A 189 -16.96 3.32 -7.02
CA MET A 189 -17.93 4.33 -7.44
C MET A 189 -17.85 4.60 -8.94
N LEU A 190 -16.64 4.66 -9.52
CA LEU A 190 -16.45 4.79 -10.97
C LEU A 190 -17.05 3.60 -11.72
N ALA A 191 -16.80 2.37 -11.25
CA ALA A 191 -17.34 1.15 -11.85
C ALA A 191 -18.88 1.13 -11.80
N ALA A 192 -19.48 1.58 -10.70
CA ALA A 192 -20.92 1.68 -10.55
C ALA A 192 -21.54 2.76 -11.47
N LYS A 193 -20.85 3.89 -11.66
CA LYS A 193 -21.33 4.98 -12.53
C LYS A 193 -21.20 4.65 -14.03
N TYR A 194 -20.19 3.88 -14.41
CA TYR A 194 -19.90 3.55 -15.80
C TYR A 194 -19.82 2.03 -16.05
N PRO A 195 -20.91 1.26 -15.86
CA PRO A 195 -20.89 -0.21 -15.90
C PRO A 195 -20.65 -0.81 -17.31
N GLU A 196 -20.89 -0.04 -18.38
CA GLU A 196 -20.84 -0.53 -19.78
C GLU A 196 -19.50 -0.30 -20.48
N GLN A 197 -18.47 0.22 -19.80
CA GLN A 197 -17.13 0.34 -20.40
C GLN A 197 -16.49 -1.06 -20.51
N LYS A 198 -16.80 -1.77 -21.61
CA LYS A 198 -16.22 -3.07 -21.98
C LYS A 198 -14.73 -2.93 -22.33
N GLY A 199 -13.87 -2.92 -21.32
CA GLY A 199 -12.45 -3.24 -21.45
C GLY A 199 -12.20 -4.72 -21.18
N PHE A 200 -11.24 -5.33 -21.89
CA PHE A 200 -10.75 -6.67 -21.58
C PHE A 200 -9.88 -6.64 -20.32
N THR A 201 -10.06 -7.60 -19.42
CA THR A 201 -9.13 -7.82 -18.32
C THR A 201 -7.77 -8.33 -18.82
N ARG A 202 -6.69 -8.15 -18.05
CA ARG A 202 -5.34 -8.62 -18.43
C ARG A 202 -5.35 -10.11 -18.76
N ASP A 203 -6.01 -10.91 -17.93
CA ASP A 203 -6.08 -12.37 -18.09
C ASP A 203 -6.87 -12.77 -19.35
N GLU A 204 -7.91 -12.01 -19.71
CA GLU A 204 -8.64 -12.21 -20.97
C GLU A 204 -7.81 -11.80 -22.20
N TYR A 205 -6.95 -10.77 -22.07
CA TYR A 205 -6.06 -10.34 -23.14
C TYR A 205 -4.93 -11.35 -23.38
N GLU A 206 -4.33 -11.87 -22.30
CA GLU A 206 -3.32 -12.94 -22.34
C GLU A 206 -3.90 -14.21 -22.96
N ALA A 207 -5.10 -14.63 -22.54
CA ALA A 207 -5.78 -15.78 -23.12
C ALA A 207 -6.09 -15.62 -24.62
N VAL A 208 -6.50 -14.43 -25.07
CA VAL A 208 -6.75 -14.14 -26.49
C VAL A 208 -5.44 -14.09 -27.28
N ALA A 209 -4.37 -13.52 -26.72
CA ALA A 209 -3.05 -13.47 -27.35
C ALA A 209 -2.46 -14.88 -27.53
N ASP A 210 -2.55 -15.72 -26.50
CA ASP A 210 -2.10 -17.12 -26.53
C ASP A 210 -2.88 -17.94 -27.55
N ASP A 211 -4.20 -17.80 -27.61
CA ASP A 211 -5.03 -18.48 -28.60
C ASP A 211 -4.75 -18.01 -30.04
N TYR A 212 -4.43 -16.72 -30.23
CA TYR A 212 -4.01 -16.17 -31.52
C TYR A 212 -2.62 -16.70 -31.96
N LEU A 213 -1.66 -16.77 -31.04
CA LEU A 213 -0.32 -17.32 -31.28
C LEU A 213 -0.38 -18.82 -31.59
N ALA A 214 -1.20 -19.58 -30.86
CA ALA A 214 -1.42 -21.01 -31.12
C ALA A 214 -2.05 -21.27 -32.50
N LYS A 215 -3.03 -20.45 -32.91
CA LYS A 215 -3.63 -20.52 -34.26
C LYS A 215 -2.63 -20.16 -35.36
N LYS A 216 -1.75 -19.18 -35.13
CA LYS A 216 -0.69 -18.81 -36.08
C LYS A 216 0.36 -19.93 -36.22
N ALA A 217 0.77 -20.54 -35.12
CA ALA A 217 1.71 -21.68 -35.12
C ALA A 217 1.14 -22.88 -35.89
N ARG A 218 -0.15 -23.21 -35.72
CA ARG A 218 -0.82 -24.27 -36.50
C ARG A 218 -0.90 -23.99 -38.00
N ARG A 219 -0.96 -22.72 -38.40
CA ARG A 219 -0.96 -22.31 -39.82
C ARG A 219 0.43 -22.33 -40.45
N LEU A 220 1.48 -22.10 -39.67
CA LEU A 220 2.88 -22.13 -40.13
C LEU A 220 3.46 -23.54 -40.16
N ALA A 221 2.88 -24.48 -39.43
CA ALA A 221 3.29 -25.89 -39.41
C ALA A 221 2.62 -26.76 -40.50
N LYS A 222 1.93 -26.13 -41.47
CA LYS A 222 1.24 -26.78 -42.58
C LYS A 222 1.79 -26.25 -43.90
#